data_AF-A0A8H4F045-F1
#
_entry.id   AF-A0A8H4F045-F1
#
_cell.length_a   1.000
_cell.length_b   1.000
_cell.length_c   1.000
_cell.angle_alpha   90.00
_cell.angle_beta   90.00
_cell.angle_gamma   90.00
#
_symmetry.space_group_name_H-M   'P 1'
#
loop_
_entity.id
_entity.type
_entity.pdbx_description
1 polymer ?
#
loop_
_entity_poly.entity_id
_entity_poly.type
_entity_poly.pdbx_seq_one_letter_code
_entity_poly.pdbx_strand_id
1 'polypeptide(L)'
;MPVATMRKYVMTRGKMDTLEEFALKNEWILSDTLAHEQEQDYPVNCISVYYAVDVQAKQITDKYFVATYHPTYKNTFKEISVAWLEEYFSVEAGDLYQLDKPEENIIAPGGEIFTLLNAKDHIGVVAMLDHGATTELGKMGVKKQYNGKGLAHPLMFESIRWAKVHHKQFPHIDIYTAKHLTPAVNLYRKYGFEDVPIGGYTKFARVDLAMRLTF
;
A
#
# COMPACT_ATOMS: atom_id res chain seq x y z
N MET A 1 -5.13 9.06 -24.96
CA MET A 1 -4.93 7.83 -24.16
C MET A 1 -6.27 7.50 -23.53
N PRO A 2 -6.73 6.24 -23.49
CA PRO A 2 -7.93 5.92 -22.73
C PRO A 2 -7.68 6.34 -21.28
N VAL A 3 -8.62 7.10 -20.70
CA VAL A 3 -8.61 7.38 -19.25
C VAL A 3 -8.60 6.01 -18.59
N ALA A 4 -7.55 5.71 -17.82
CA ALA A 4 -7.50 4.45 -17.09
C ALA A 4 -8.73 4.41 -16.18
N THR A 5 -9.66 3.48 -16.43
CA THR A 5 -10.86 3.33 -15.62
C THR A 5 -10.45 3.15 -14.16
N MET A 6 -11.05 3.93 -13.27
CA MET A 6 -10.79 3.84 -11.84
C MET A 6 -11.10 2.42 -11.35
N ARG A 7 -10.13 1.75 -10.74
CA ARG A 7 -10.34 0.39 -10.22
C ARG A 7 -11.14 0.47 -8.92
N LYS A 8 -12.16 -0.38 -8.79
CA LYS A 8 -13.07 -0.38 -7.64
C LYS A 8 -13.07 -1.76 -6.99
N TYR A 9 -12.91 -1.78 -5.67
CA TYR A 9 -12.82 -3.00 -4.88
C TYR A 9 -13.76 -2.93 -3.68
N VAL A 10 -14.25 -4.09 -3.25
CA VAL A 10 -15.04 -4.24 -2.03
C VAL A 10 -14.21 -4.99 -1.00
N MET A 11 -14.13 -4.43 0.20
CA MET A 11 -13.44 -5.01 1.35
C MET A 11 -14.48 -5.60 2.32
N THR A 12 -14.36 -6.89 2.58
CA THR A 12 -15.08 -7.59 3.66
C THR A 12 -14.09 -8.16 4.67
N ARG A 13 -14.54 -8.69 5.80
CA ARG A 13 -13.65 -9.22 6.85
C ARG A 13 -12.68 -10.27 6.30
N GLY A 14 -11.44 -9.85 6.06
CA GLY A 14 -10.34 -10.70 5.60
C GLY A 14 -10.25 -10.94 4.08
N LYS A 15 -11.16 -10.38 3.28
CA LYS A 15 -11.23 -10.58 1.82
C LYS A 15 -11.39 -9.26 1.08
N MET A 16 -10.98 -9.27 -0.18
CA MET A 16 -11.10 -8.16 -1.09
C MET A 16 -11.42 -8.71 -2.48
N ASP A 17 -12.52 -8.24 -3.04
CA ASP A 17 -13.03 -8.64 -4.35
C ASP A 17 -13.10 -7.40 -5.25
N THR A 18 -13.12 -7.58 -6.57
CA THR A 18 -13.49 -6.47 -7.46
C THR A 18 -14.95 -6.07 -7.22
N LEU A 19 -15.31 -4.81 -7.48
CA LEU A 19 -16.69 -4.36 -7.34
C LEU A 19 -17.63 -5.17 -8.24
N GLU A 20 -17.17 -5.49 -9.46
CA GLU A 20 -17.91 -6.30 -10.43
C GLU A 20 -18.18 -7.71 -9.89
N GLU A 21 -17.15 -8.42 -9.41
CA GLU A 21 -17.30 -9.77 -8.87
C GLU A 21 -18.18 -9.80 -7.62
N PHE A 22 -18.06 -8.79 -6.76
CA PHE A 22 -18.89 -8.69 -5.56
C PHE A 22 -20.36 -8.45 -5.92
N ALA A 23 -20.63 -7.56 -6.89
CA ALA A 23 -21.97 -7.18 -7.33
C ALA A 23 -22.75 -8.34 -7.94
N LEU A 24 -22.09 -9.30 -8.61
CA LEU A 24 -22.73 -10.51 -9.16
C LEU A 24 -23.52 -11.32 -8.11
N LYS A 25 -23.16 -11.18 -6.82
CA LYS A 25 -23.84 -11.86 -5.70
C LYS A 25 -24.53 -10.89 -4.75
N ASN A 26 -24.32 -9.59 -4.93
CA ASN A 26 -24.71 -8.54 -4.00
C ASN A 26 -25.15 -7.28 -4.76
N GLU A 27 -26.20 -7.37 -5.57
CA GLU A 27 -26.68 -6.26 -6.40
C GLU A 27 -26.96 -4.97 -5.61
N TRP A 28 -27.29 -5.09 -4.32
CA TRP A 28 -27.50 -3.95 -3.43
C TRP A 28 -26.31 -2.98 -3.39
N ILE A 29 -25.08 -3.44 -3.67
CA ILE A 29 -23.90 -2.57 -3.68
C ILE A 29 -24.01 -1.49 -4.78
N LEU A 30 -24.68 -1.81 -5.88
CA LEU A 30 -24.92 -0.92 -7.02
C LEU A 30 -26.08 0.08 -6.79
N SER A 31 -26.47 0.28 -5.53
CA SER A 31 -27.49 1.27 -5.14
C SER A 31 -27.22 2.67 -5.66
N ASP A 32 -28.22 3.55 -5.58
CA ASP A 32 -28.14 4.97 -5.95
C ASP A 32 -26.89 5.67 -5.39
N THR A 33 -26.39 5.25 -4.21
CA THR A 33 -25.19 5.84 -3.60
C THR A 33 -23.93 5.68 -4.47
N LEU A 34 -23.73 4.54 -5.13
CA LEU A 34 -22.62 4.36 -6.08
C LEU A 34 -22.94 4.94 -7.46
N ALA A 35 -24.21 4.91 -7.87
CA ALA A 35 -24.64 5.41 -9.19
C ALA A 35 -24.41 6.92 -9.35
N HIS A 36 -24.43 7.68 -8.24
CA HIS A 36 -24.20 9.12 -8.23
C HIS A 36 -22.78 9.51 -7.81
N GLU A 37 -21.87 8.54 -7.62
CA GLU A 37 -20.49 8.84 -7.26
C GLU A 37 -19.78 9.52 -8.43
N GLN A 38 -19.33 10.76 -8.21
CA GLN A 38 -18.58 11.53 -9.18
C GLN A 38 -17.09 11.46 -8.85
N GLU A 39 -16.26 11.18 -9.87
CA GLU A 39 -14.80 11.07 -9.71
C GLU A 39 -14.14 12.42 -9.36
N GLN A 40 -14.87 13.52 -9.44
CA GLN A 40 -14.39 14.87 -9.14
C GLN A 40 -13.99 15.05 -7.66
N ASP A 41 -14.47 14.18 -6.77
CA ASP A 41 -14.15 14.19 -5.33
C ASP A 41 -12.95 13.29 -4.97
N TYR A 42 -12.33 12.62 -5.94
CA TYR A 42 -11.22 11.73 -5.65
C TYR A 42 -9.92 12.48 -5.36
N PRO A 43 -9.07 11.96 -4.48
CA PRO A 43 -7.76 12.56 -4.24
C PRO A 43 -6.93 12.67 -5.52
N VAL A 44 -6.01 13.64 -5.53
CA VAL A 44 -5.05 13.77 -6.64
C VAL A 44 -4.30 12.45 -6.85
N ASN A 45 -4.12 12.06 -8.11
CA ASN A 45 -3.48 10.80 -8.49
C ASN A 45 -4.16 9.54 -7.92
N CYS A 46 -5.45 9.59 -7.60
CA CYS A 46 -6.21 8.40 -7.21
C CYS A 46 -6.19 7.35 -8.33
N ILE A 47 -5.91 6.10 -7.96
CA ILE A 47 -5.82 4.98 -8.90
C ILE A 47 -6.79 3.84 -8.57
N SER A 48 -7.27 3.77 -7.33
CA SER A 48 -8.26 2.78 -6.92
C SER A 48 -9.09 3.23 -5.72
N VAL A 49 -10.33 2.73 -5.67
CA VAL A 49 -11.30 2.95 -4.59
C VAL A 49 -11.62 1.62 -3.91
N TYR A 50 -11.71 1.63 -2.60
CA TYR A 50 -12.03 0.48 -1.76
C TYR A 50 -13.23 0.79 -0.87
N TYR A 51 -14.31 0.04 -1.04
CA TYR A 51 -15.52 0.17 -0.23
C TYR A 51 -15.50 -0.89 0.88
N ALA A 52 -15.42 -0.47 2.13
CA ALA A 52 -15.62 -1.39 3.24
C ALA A 52 -17.12 -1.54 3.49
N VAL A 53 -17.60 -2.79 3.57
CA VAL A 53 -19.04 -3.07 3.61
C VAL A 53 -19.44 -3.93 4.79
N ASP A 54 -20.68 -3.72 5.24
CA ASP A 54 -21.42 -4.67 6.05
C ASP A 54 -22.39 -5.42 5.13
N VAL A 55 -22.09 -6.69 4.87
CA VAL A 55 -22.86 -7.53 3.96
C VAL A 55 -24.24 -7.86 4.52
N GLN A 56 -24.38 -8.00 5.84
CA GLN A 56 -25.66 -8.34 6.47
C GLN A 56 -26.60 -7.13 6.48
N ALA A 57 -26.06 -5.97 6.85
CA ALA A 57 -26.80 -4.71 6.83
C ALA A 57 -26.94 -4.11 5.42
N LYS A 58 -26.30 -4.71 4.40
CA LYS A 58 -26.32 -4.27 2.99
C LYS A 58 -25.97 -2.79 2.85
N GLN A 59 -24.86 -2.40 3.46
CA GLN A 59 -24.42 -1.00 3.46
C GLN A 59 -22.92 -0.87 3.26
N ILE A 60 -22.52 0.24 2.64
CA ILE A 60 -21.14 0.72 2.64
C ILE A 60 -20.89 1.44 3.95
N THR A 61 -19.88 0.99 4.69
CA THR A 61 -19.52 1.53 6.02
C THR A 61 -18.42 2.57 5.96
N ASP A 62 -17.48 2.41 5.03
CA ASP A 62 -16.41 3.35 4.78
C ASP A 62 -15.98 3.28 3.31
N LYS A 63 -15.31 4.35 2.86
CA LYS A 63 -14.69 4.45 1.54
C LYS A 63 -13.24 4.89 1.68
N TYR A 64 -12.36 4.19 0.99
CA TYR A 64 -10.93 4.46 0.99
C TYR A 64 -10.41 4.60 -0.44
N PHE A 65 -9.29 5.30 -0.58
CA PHE A 65 -8.64 5.59 -1.86
C PHE A 65 -7.17 5.23 -1.78
N VAL A 66 -6.62 4.64 -2.83
CA VAL A 66 -5.17 4.58 -3.01
C VAL A 66 -4.79 5.51 -4.15
N ALA A 67 -3.80 6.36 -3.90
CA ALA A 67 -3.23 7.28 -4.87
C ALA A 67 -1.73 7.01 -5.07
N THR A 68 -1.21 7.25 -6.28
CA THR A 68 0.24 7.29 -6.53
C THR A 68 0.83 8.59 -6.03
N TYR A 69 2.17 8.70 -6.07
CA TYR A 69 2.85 9.84 -5.52
C TYR A 69 2.42 11.16 -6.16
N HIS A 70 2.25 12.17 -5.32
CA HIS A 70 2.10 13.56 -5.69
C HIS A 70 2.81 14.39 -4.61
N PRO A 71 3.45 15.54 -4.93
CA PRO A 71 4.17 16.34 -3.94
C PRO A 71 3.34 16.73 -2.70
N THR A 72 2.02 16.82 -2.82
CA THR A 72 1.11 17.06 -1.68
C THR A 72 1.13 15.95 -0.64
N TYR A 73 1.51 14.73 -1.00
CA TYR A 73 1.59 13.57 -0.10
C TYR A 73 2.96 13.42 0.57
N LYS A 74 3.94 14.26 0.23
CA LYS A 74 5.31 14.22 0.78
C LYS A 74 5.34 14.24 2.31
N ASN A 75 4.67 15.21 2.91
CA ASN A 75 4.66 15.36 4.37
C ASN A 75 4.02 14.14 5.04
N THR A 76 2.93 13.64 4.47
CA THR A 76 2.26 12.42 4.95
C THR A 76 3.16 11.19 4.86
N PHE A 77 3.87 11.01 3.76
CA PHE A 77 4.83 9.93 3.60
C PHE A 77 5.91 9.98 4.69
N LYS A 78 6.47 11.16 4.93
CA LYS A 78 7.45 11.39 6.00
C LYS A 78 6.85 11.13 7.39
N GLU A 79 5.74 11.77 7.72
CA GLU A 79 5.09 11.69 9.04
C GLU A 79 4.75 10.25 9.43
N ILE A 80 4.09 9.50 8.54
CA ILE A 80 3.70 8.12 8.83
C ILE A 80 4.94 7.22 8.93
N SER A 81 5.93 7.42 8.06
CA SER A 81 7.17 6.64 8.10
C SER A 81 8.00 6.91 9.36
N VAL A 82 8.12 8.18 9.77
CA VAL A 82 8.84 8.58 10.99
C VAL A 82 8.11 8.05 12.22
N ALA A 83 6.79 8.21 12.33
CA ALA A 83 6.03 7.71 13.47
C ALA A 83 6.13 6.18 13.63
N TRP A 84 6.22 5.44 12.52
CA TRP A 84 6.47 4.00 12.56
C TRP A 84 7.91 3.68 13.01
N LEU A 85 8.90 4.43 12.52
CA LEU A 85 10.29 4.26 12.94
C LEU A 85 10.49 4.56 14.42
N GLU A 86 9.89 5.63 14.93
CA GLU A 86 9.97 6.01 16.36
C GLU A 86 9.30 4.98 17.28
N GLU A 87 8.28 4.28 16.79
CA GLU A 87 7.58 3.26 17.58
C GLU A 87 8.40 1.97 17.73
N TYR A 88 9.01 1.49 16.64
CA TYR A 88 9.62 0.16 16.59
C TYR A 88 11.14 0.18 16.54
N PHE A 89 11.75 1.31 16.20
CA PHE A 89 13.17 1.48 15.94
C PHE A 89 13.67 2.85 16.39
N SER A 90 14.86 3.23 15.94
CA SER A 90 15.36 4.60 16.00
C SER A 90 15.39 5.18 14.59
N VAL A 91 15.13 6.49 14.48
CA VAL A 91 15.21 7.20 13.21
C VAL A 91 16.68 7.46 12.88
N GLU A 92 17.17 6.87 11.79
CA GLU A 92 18.57 7.04 11.35
C GLU A 92 18.67 8.15 10.29
N ALA A 93 19.87 8.73 10.12
CA ALA A 93 20.09 9.79 9.13
C ALA A 93 19.75 9.35 7.69
N GLY A 94 20.03 8.08 7.36
CA GLY A 94 19.67 7.50 6.06
C GLY A 94 18.14 7.38 5.85
N ASP A 95 17.36 7.23 6.92
CA ASP A 95 15.90 7.27 6.83
C ASP A 95 15.42 8.67 6.45
N LEU A 96 15.89 9.69 7.18
CA LEU A 96 15.48 11.08 6.95
C LEU A 96 15.87 11.55 5.55
N TYR A 97 17.06 11.21 5.07
CA TYR A 97 17.50 11.57 3.72
C TYR A 97 16.52 11.11 2.64
N GLN A 98 16.04 9.86 2.73
CA GLN A 98 15.04 9.34 1.79
C GLN A 98 13.67 9.98 1.97
N LEU A 99 13.23 10.19 3.22
CA LEU A 99 11.91 10.74 3.53
C LEU A 99 11.79 12.24 3.23
N ASP A 100 12.90 12.98 3.30
CA ASP A 100 12.95 14.42 3.00
C ASP A 100 12.96 14.73 1.51
N LYS A 101 13.40 13.76 0.69
CA LYS A 101 13.50 13.91 -0.76
C LYS A 101 13.03 12.66 -1.49
N PRO A 102 11.74 12.28 -1.34
CA PRO A 102 11.20 11.07 -1.99
C PRO A 102 11.25 11.17 -3.52
N GLU A 103 11.14 12.37 -4.09
CA GLU A 103 11.28 12.57 -5.53
C GLU A 103 12.65 12.13 -6.05
N GLU A 104 13.72 12.53 -5.35
CA GLU A 104 15.11 12.22 -5.72
C GLU A 104 15.45 10.75 -5.43
N ASN A 105 14.96 10.21 -4.31
CA ASN A 105 15.41 8.93 -3.78
C ASN A 105 14.54 7.73 -4.15
N ILE A 106 13.29 7.94 -4.57
CA ILE A 106 12.34 6.86 -4.84
C ILE A 106 11.73 7.04 -6.23
N ILE A 107 11.17 8.20 -6.54
CA ILE A 107 10.45 8.42 -7.79
C ILE A 107 11.39 8.51 -9.00
N ALA A 108 12.42 9.36 -8.94
CA ALA A 108 13.37 9.54 -10.05
C ALA A 108 14.15 8.25 -10.43
N PRO A 109 14.53 7.37 -9.49
CA PRO A 109 15.07 6.05 -9.80
C PRO A 109 14.13 5.09 -10.51
N GLY A 110 12.82 5.38 -10.57
CA GLY A 110 11.80 4.54 -11.19
C GLY A 110 10.83 3.88 -10.20
N GLY A 111 10.98 4.14 -8.90
CA GLY A 111 10.07 3.67 -7.86
C GLY A 111 8.76 4.43 -7.79
N GLU A 112 7.93 4.08 -6.81
CA GLU A 112 6.60 4.65 -6.60
C GLU A 112 6.26 4.72 -5.11
N ILE A 113 5.40 5.65 -4.72
CA ILE A 113 4.84 5.73 -3.37
C ILE A 113 3.33 5.71 -3.46
N PHE A 114 2.71 4.75 -2.78
CA PHE A 114 1.26 4.68 -2.65
C PHE A 114 0.82 5.30 -1.33
N THR A 115 -0.19 6.15 -1.38
CA THR A 115 -0.84 6.73 -0.20
C THR A 115 -2.26 6.18 -0.11
N LEU A 116 -2.67 5.73 1.08
CA LEU A 116 -4.03 5.34 1.41
C LEU A 116 -4.74 6.49 2.12
N LEU A 117 -5.93 6.85 1.64
CA LEU A 117 -6.72 7.99 2.11
C LEU A 117 -8.17 7.58 2.38
N ASN A 118 -8.87 8.38 3.17
CA ASN A 118 -10.33 8.47 3.13
C ASN A 118 -10.74 9.96 3.07
N ALA A 119 -12.04 10.25 3.18
CA ALA A 119 -12.54 11.63 3.13
C ALA A 119 -12.01 12.57 4.22
N LYS A 120 -11.44 12.04 5.32
CA LYS A 120 -11.02 12.81 6.49
C LYS A 120 -9.51 12.86 6.66
N ASP A 121 -8.81 11.80 6.27
CA ASP A 121 -7.44 11.55 6.70
C ASP A 121 -6.60 10.87 5.62
N HIS A 122 -5.30 11.17 5.67
CA HIS A 122 -4.28 10.29 5.10
C HIS A 122 -3.94 9.21 6.12
N ILE A 123 -4.10 7.95 5.73
CA ILE A 123 -4.19 6.79 6.63
C ILE A 123 -2.88 5.99 6.65
N GLY A 124 -2.28 5.78 5.48
CA GLY A 124 -1.12 4.91 5.36
C GLY A 124 -0.33 5.16 4.09
N VAL A 125 0.87 4.62 4.05
CA VAL A 125 1.78 4.72 2.90
C VAL A 125 2.56 3.43 2.70
N VAL A 126 3.09 3.24 1.49
CA VAL A 126 4.13 2.25 1.16
C VAL A 126 4.96 2.77 -0.01
N ALA A 127 6.26 2.47 -0.01
CA ALA A 127 7.17 2.79 -1.10
C ALA A 127 7.62 1.52 -1.82
N MET A 128 7.63 1.57 -3.14
CA MET A 128 8.29 0.63 -4.02
C MET A 128 9.60 1.27 -4.48
N LEU A 129 10.74 0.73 -4.04
CA LEU A 129 12.06 1.22 -4.41
C LEU A 129 12.58 0.39 -5.58
N ASP A 130 12.94 1.07 -6.68
CA ASP A 130 13.55 0.47 -7.86
C ASP A 130 15.08 0.57 -7.78
N HIS A 131 15.74 -0.58 -7.77
CA HIS A 131 17.20 -0.69 -7.82
C HIS A 131 17.69 -1.24 -9.18
N GLY A 132 16.87 -1.13 -10.22
CA GLY A 132 17.10 -1.61 -11.58
C GLY A 132 16.83 -3.11 -11.74
N ALA A 133 17.66 -3.94 -11.09
CA ALA A 133 17.54 -5.41 -11.18
C ALA A 133 16.67 -6.03 -10.07
N THR A 134 16.30 -5.24 -9.06
CA THR A 134 15.51 -5.69 -7.92
C THR A 134 14.54 -4.59 -7.52
N THR A 135 13.40 -5.00 -6.98
CA THR A 135 12.38 -4.09 -6.46
C THR A 135 12.19 -4.39 -4.99
N GLU A 136 12.20 -3.36 -4.16
CA GLU A 136 12.01 -3.47 -2.72
C GLU A 136 10.68 -2.82 -2.31
N LEU A 137 9.88 -3.50 -1.50
CA LEU A 137 8.76 -2.89 -0.80
C LEU A 137 9.24 -2.43 0.58
N GLY A 138 9.21 -1.12 0.80
CA GLY A 138 9.70 -0.47 2.00
C GLY A 138 8.73 0.58 2.55
N LYS A 139 9.05 1.09 3.74
CA LYS A 139 8.32 2.22 4.39
C LYS A 139 6.80 2.02 4.42
N MET A 140 6.34 0.78 4.59
CA MET A 140 4.93 0.47 4.72
C MET A 140 4.45 0.81 6.14
N GLY A 141 3.47 1.69 6.26
CA GLY A 141 2.92 2.11 7.55
C GLY A 141 1.45 2.50 7.45
N VAL A 142 0.69 2.22 8.51
CA VAL A 142 -0.69 2.68 8.70
C VAL A 142 -0.78 3.34 10.07
N LYS A 143 -1.45 4.49 10.16
CA LYS A 143 -1.68 5.20 11.42
C LYS A 143 -2.37 4.28 12.43
N LYS A 144 -1.87 4.24 13.67
CA LYS A 144 -2.31 3.31 14.72
C LYS A 144 -3.82 3.28 14.95
N GLN A 145 -4.50 4.43 14.85
CA GLN A 145 -5.95 4.55 15.02
C GLN A 145 -6.79 3.78 13.97
N TYR A 146 -6.15 3.29 12.89
CA TYR A 146 -6.80 2.43 11.88
C TYR A 146 -6.29 0.97 11.90
N ASN A 147 -5.49 0.59 12.89
CA ASN A 147 -5.06 -0.80 13.03
C ASN A 147 -6.26 -1.74 13.23
N GLY A 148 -6.11 -3.00 12.81
CA GLY A 148 -7.17 -4.01 12.90
C GLY A 148 -8.28 -3.89 11.85
N LYS A 149 -8.28 -2.85 11.00
CA LYS A 149 -9.27 -2.64 9.93
C LYS A 149 -8.88 -3.27 8.58
N GLY A 150 -7.72 -3.94 8.51
CA GLY A 150 -7.23 -4.56 7.26
C GLY A 150 -6.73 -3.56 6.21
N LEU A 151 -6.48 -2.30 6.58
CA LEU A 151 -6.10 -1.23 5.65
C LEU A 151 -4.68 -1.33 5.07
N ALA A 152 -3.87 -2.27 5.54
CA ALA A 152 -2.62 -2.63 4.89
C ALA A 152 -2.83 -3.41 3.56
N HIS A 153 -3.99 -4.05 3.39
CA HIS A 153 -4.29 -4.87 2.21
C HIS A 153 -4.34 -4.07 0.88
N PRO A 154 -5.03 -2.91 0.81
CA PRO A 154 -4.99 -2.05 -0.38
C PRO A 154 -3.57 -1.67 -0.82
N LEU A 155 -2.74 -1.24 0.13
CA LEU A 155 -1.35 -0.83 -0.12
C LEU A 155 -0.51 -2.00 -0.67
N MET A 156 -0.60 -3.18 -0.04
CA MET A 156 0.10 -4.38 -0.50
C MET A 156 -0.35 -4.82 -1.90
N PHE A 157 -1.66 -4.78 -2.15
CA PHE A 157 -2.22 -5.19 -3.43
C PHE A 157 -1.78 -4.28 -4.57
N GLU A 158 -1.83 -2.96 -4.39
CA GLU A 158 -1.36 -2.00 -5.39
C GLU A 158 0.15 -2.08 -5.60
N SER A 159 0.93 -2.33 -4.54
CA SER A 159 2.37 -2.55 -4.61
C SER A 159 2.73 -3.76 -5.49
N ILE A 160 2.09 -4.91 -5.26
CA ILE A 160 2.33 -6.13 -6.05
C ILE A 160 1.89 -5.93 -7.50
N ARG A 161 0.72 -5.28 -7.71
CA ARG A 161 0.23 -4.98 -9.06
C ARG A 161 1.20 -4.07 -9.81
N TRP A 162 1.71 -3.03 -9.15
CA TRP A 162 2.69 -2.13 -9.73
C TRP A 162 3.97 -2.86 -10.12
N ALA A 163 4.51 -3.71 -9.25
CA ALA A 163 5.72 -4.47 -9.54
C ALA A 163 5.55 -5.41 -10.75
N LYS A 164 4.41 -6.12 -10.83
CA LYS A 164 4.07 -6.99 -11.97
C LYS A 164 4.03 -6.24 -13.31
N VAL A 165 3.62 -4.98 -13.30
CA VAL A 165 3.53 -4.15 -14.51
C VAL A 165 4.90 -3.60 -14.90
N HIS A 166 5.70 -3.13 -13.94
CA HIS A 166 6.93 -2.37 -14.19
C HIS A 166 8.20 -3.24 -14.22
N HIS A 167 8.22 -4.39 -13.54
CA HIS A 167 9.42 -5.22 -13.36
C HIS A 167 9.30 -6.61 -14.00
N LYS A 168 8.94 -6.63 -15.29
CA LYS A 168 8.80 -7.90 -16.05
C LYS A 168 10.10 -8.67 -16.23
N GLN A 169 11.24 -7.98 -16.21
CA GLN A 169 12.56 -8.61 -16.36
C GLN A 169 13.04 -9.28 -15.07
N PHE A 170 12.62 -8.76 -13.92
CA PHE A 170 13.00 -9.24 -12.60
C PHE A 170 11.74 -9.39 -11.74
N PRO A 171 11.00 -10.49 -11.92
CA PRO A 171 9.62 -10.58 -11.43
C PRO A 171 9.58 -11.01 -9.96
N HIS A 172 10.17 -10.18 -9.08
CA HIS A 172 10.11 -10.38 -7.64
C HIS A 172 10.09 -9.06 -6.88
N ILE A 173 9.62 -9.12 -5.63
CA ILE A 173 9.70 -8.03 -4.65
C ILE A 173 10.42 -8.55 -3.42
N ASP A 174 11.40 -7.78 -2.95
CA ASP A 174 12.08 -8.01 -1.68
C ASP A 174 11.52 -7.13 -0.57
N ILE A 175 11.51 -7.66 0.65
CA ILE A 175 11.19 -6.94 1.87
C ILE A 175 12.31 -7.21 2.88
N TYR A 176 12.87 -6.14 3.43
CA TYR A 176 13.82 -6.19 4.54
C TYR A 176 13.11 -5.72 5.81
N THR A 177 12.96 -6.60 6.79
CA THR A 177 12.11 -6.36 7.97
C THR A 177 12.73 -6.99 9.23
N ALA A 178 11.99 -6.89 10.34
CA ALA A 178 12.37 -7.48 11.62
C ALA A 178 11.35 -8.56 12.05
N LYS A 179 11.82 -9.72 12.53
CA LYS A 179 11.00 -10.88 12.93
C LYS A 179 9.96 -10.54 13.99
N HIS A 180 10.28 -9.60 14.89
CA HIS A 180 9.39 -9.19 15.97
C HIS A 180 8.17 -8.40 15.48
N LEU A 181 8.18 -7.89 14.24
CA LEU A 181 7.03 -7.21 13.61
C LEU A 181 6.00 -8.23 13.11
N THR A 182 5.54 -9.11 14.00
CA THR A 182 4.66 -10.26 13.68
C THR A 182 3.44 -9.89 12.84
N PRO A 183 2.73 -8.75 13.07
CA PRO A 183 1.61 -8.35 12.21
C PRO A 183 2.01 -8.10 10.75
N ALA A 184 3.15 -7.46 10.51
CA ALA A 184 3.66 -7.18 9.16
C ALA A 184 4.13 -8.48 8.49
N VAL A 185 4.90 -9.31 9.20
CA VAL A 185 5.38 -10.61 8.69
C VAL A 185 4.21 -11.51 8.29
N ASN A 186 3.15 -11.58 9.10
CA ASN A 186 1.96 -12.36 8.79
C ASN A 186 1.21 -11.81 7.56
N LEU A 187 1.17 -10.49 7.39
CA LEU A 187 0.62 -9.86 6.19
C LEU A 187 1.43 -10.31 4.96
N TYR A 188 2.76 -10.21 5.00
CA TYR A 188 3.62 -10.60 3.87
C TYR A 188 3.41 -12.07 3.49
N ARG A 189 3.41 -12.98 4.46
CA ARG A 189 3.12 -14.41 4.22
C ARG A 189 1.76 -14.65 3.58
N LYS A 190 0.74 -13.90 3.98
CA LYS A 190 -0.61 -13.99 3.38
C LYS A 190 -0.62 -13.63 1.88
N TYR A 191 0.33 -12.80 1.42
CA TYR A 191 0.50 -12.46 0.01
C TYR A 191 1.53 -13.33 -0.72
N GLY A 192 2.03 -14.39 -0.08
CA GLY A 192 2.95 -15.35 -0.69
C GLY A 192 4.42 -14.96 -0.59
N PHE A 193 4.78 -14.00 0.26
CA PHE A 193 6.19 -13.75 0.55
C PHE A 193 6.76 -14.91 1.37
N GLU A 194 7.93 -15.39 0.96
CA GLU A 194 8.67 -16.46 1.62
C GLU A 194 9.95 -15.91 2.27
N ASP A 195 10.35 -16.50 3.39
CA ASP A 195 11.61 -16.18 4.05
C ASP A 195 12.79 -16.54 3.13
N VAL A 196 13.71 -15.60 2.90
CA VAL A 196 14.93 -15.80 2.11
C VAL A 196 16.17 -15.42 2.92
N PRO A 197 17.37 -15.91 2.56
CA PRO A 197 18.60 -15.44 3.19
C PRO A 197 18.73 -13.92 3.06
N ILE A 198 19.03 -13.24 4.17
CA ILE A 198 19.25 -11.78 4.20
C ILE A 198 20.41 -11.37 3.28
N GLY A 199 21.33 -12.30 3.02
CA GLY A 199 22.47 -12.08 2.13
C GLY A 199 23.39 -10.98 2.68
N GLY A 200 23.91 -10.15 1.78
CA GLY A 200 24.81 -9.04 2.11
C GLY A 200 24.11 -7.74 2.51
N TYR A 201 22.83 -7.76 2.89
CA TYR A 201 22.12 -6.55 3.31
C TYR A 201 22.75 -5.98 4.59
N THR A 202 23.29 -4.77 4.47
CA THR A 202 24.06 -4.11 5.55
C THR A 202 23.57 -2.68 5.84
N LYS A 203 22.48 -2.25 5.19
CA LYS A 203 22.03 -0.85 5.24
C LYS A 203 21.49 -0.45 6.60
N PHE A 204 20.78 -1.34 7.29
CA PHE A 204 20.20 -1.06 8.61
C PHE A 204 20.39 -2.25 9.54
N ALA A 205 20.91 -2.00 10.75
CA ALA A 205 21.13 -3.03 11.76
C ALA A 205 19.81 -3.67 12.28
N ARG A 206 18.69 -2.98 12.07
CA ARG A 206 17.35 -3.43 12.50
C ARG A 206 16.78 -4.61 11.70
N VAL A 207 17.40 -4.95 10.57
CA VAL A 207 16.93 -6.00 9.68
C VAL A 207 17.49 -7.35 10.13
N ASP A 208 16.60 -8.25 10.55
CA ASP A 208 16.92 -9.64 10.93
C ASP A 208 16.08 -10.68 10.16
N LEU A 209 15.30 -10.23 9.17
CA LEU A 209 14.51 -11.04 8.25
C LEU A 209 14.47 -10.39 6.86
N ALA A 210 14.67 -11.21 5.83
CA ALA A 210 14.38 -10.86 4.45
C ALA A 210 13.28 -11.79 3.92
N MET A 211 12.38 -11.24 3.12
CA MET A 211 11.32 -12.01 2.48
C MET A 211 11.20 -11.63 1.01
N ARG A 212 10.80 -12.60 0.17
CA ARG A 212 10.65 -12.41 -1.27
C ARG A 212 9.32 -12.94 -1.77
N LEU A 213 8.66 -12.18 -2.64
CA LEU A 213 7.57 -12.67 -3.47
C LEU A 213 8.05 -12.74 -4.92
N THR A 214 8.02 -13.91 -5.53
CA THR A 214 8.31 -14.13 -6.96
C THR A 214 7.00 -14.31 -7.73
N PHE A 215 6.88 -13.79 -8.95
CA PHE A 215 5.66 -13.87 -9.76
C PHE A 215 5.89 -14.01 -11.27
#